data_AF-A0A4P5WED4-F1
#
_entry.id   AF-A0A4P5WED4-F1
#
_cell.length_a   1.000
_cell.length_b   1.000
_cell.length_c   1.000
_cell.angle_alpha   90.00
_cell.angle_beta   90.00
_cell.angle_gamma   90.00
#
_symmetry.space_group_name_H-M   'P 1'
#
loop_
_entity.id
_entity.type
_entity.pdbx_description
1 polymer ?
#
loop_
_entity_poly.entity_id
_entity_poly.type
_entity_poly.pdbx_seq_one_letter_code
_entity_poly.pdbx_strand_id
1 'polypeptide(L)'
;MVDVEWWLNYKGSLFFGTTNQLYLALEEELKTRDFLILDMRRVQSIDITAAHLLDQLRDMMADKNGFLIYNNLPTNLLSGQDIYQYFEQVGLAPQKSAARVFDDIDGAKEWVENRILKEADFHQEEEHRLHIKEFDLFKGRKEETLAVFETHLVKISYSAGTKILSRGDTGDDLFFIRKGLISFVLSIDGNHVRRLSTCGRGAFFGEMTFLDGSARSADVIAITDVDLFVLSRKTFDTFSEEHKNVALNLFEGMATVLTS
;
A
#
# COMPACT_ATOMS: atom_id res chain seq x y z
N MET A 1 4.95 7.12 -0.09
CA MET A 1 4.94 7.01 -1.56
C MET A 1 6.19 6.24 -1.93
N VAL A 2 6.05 4.96 -2.30
CA VAL A 2 7.19 4.16 -2.77
C VAL A 2 7.54 4.71 -4.15
N ASP A 3 8.67 5.40 -4.26
CA ASP A 3 9.19 5.83 -5.56
C ASP A 3 9.58 4.58 -6.32
N VAL A 4 8.73 4.20 -7.27
CA VAL A 4 8.99 3.10 -8.21
C VAL A 4 9.08 3.72 -9.59
N GLU A 5 10.16 4.46 -9.86
CA GLU A 5 10.48 4.87 -11.22
C GLU A 5 11.93 5.34 -11.35
N TRP A 6 12.84 4.43 -11.70
CA TRP A 6 14.13 4.83 -12.26
C TRP A 6 14.47 4.00 -13.49
N TRP A 7 14.15 4.58 -14.64
CA TRP A 7 14.46 4.11 -15.98
C TRP A 7 15.90 4.46 -16.33
N LEU A 8 16.84 3.56 -16.09
CA LEU A 8 18.10 3.55 -16.85
C LEU A 8 17.94 2.52 -17.98
N ASN A 9 17.77 3.08 -19.18
CA ASN A 9 17.47 2.40 -20.43
C ASN A 9 18.53 1.35 -20.81
N TYR A 10 18.42 0.11 -20.30
CA TYR A 10 19.26 -0.99 -20.79
C TYR A 10 18.42 -2.21 -21.18
N LYS A 11 18.38 -2.46 -22.48
CA LYS A 11 18.07 -3.77 -23.07
C LYS A 11 19.40 -4.52 -23.18
N GLY A 12 19.55 -5.68 -22.53
CA GLY A 12 20.75 -6.53 -22.70
C GLY A 12 21.25 -7.17 -21.42
N SER A 13 22.57 -7.25 -21.24
CA SER A 13 23.26 -7.89 -20.11
C SER A 13 23.92 -6.85 -19.20
N LEU A 14 23.96 -7.13 -17.90
CA LEU A 14 24.55 -6.25 -16.87
C LEU A 14 26.05 -6.58 -16.73
N PHE A 15 26.90 -5.61 -17.06
CA PHE A 15 28.37 -5.76 -17.03
C PHE A 15 29.08 -4.59 -16.32
N PHE A 16 30.37 -4.77 -16.01
CA PHE A 16 31.26 -3.82 -15.32
C PHE A 16 31.01 -2.32 -15.58
N GLY A 17 30.82 -1.88 -16.84
CA GLY A 17 30.59 -0.46 -17.16
C GLY A 17 29.22 0.08 -16.72
N THR A 18 28.18 -0.75 -16.78
CA THR A 18 26.82 -0.40 -16.33
C THR A 18 26.67 -0.47 -14.82
N THR A 19 27.50 -1.28 -14.16
CA THR A 19 27.54 -1.47 -12.71
C THR A 19 27.84 -0.16 -11.97
N ASN A 20 28.85 0.62 -12.42
CA ASN A 20 29.18 1.89 -11.78
C ASN A 20 28.08 2.96 -11.97
N GLN A 21 27.42 2.98 -13.13
CA GLN A 21 26.28 3.88 -13.37
C GLN A 21 25.08 3.54 -12.49
N LEU A 22 24.82 2.25 -12.30
CA LEU A 22 23.78 1.77 -11.39
C LEU A 22 24.07 2.19 -9.95
N TYR A 23 25.31 2.02 -9.47
CA TYR A 23 25.70 2.44 -8.13
C TYR A 23 25.49 3.95 -7.93
N LEU A 24 26.02 4.78 -8.83
CA LEU A 24 25.90 6.24 -8.74
C LEU A 24 24.45 6.72 -8.79
N ALA A 25 23.59 6.04 -9.56
CA ALA A 25 22.16 6.36 -9.62
C ALA A 25 21.41 5.97 -8.33
N LEU A 26 21.90 4.95 -7.63
CA LEU A 26 21.25 4.43 -6.42
C LEU A 26 21.83 5.00 -5.13
N GLU A 27 23.01 5.61 -5.15
CA GLU A 27 23.74 6.02 -3.93
C GLU A 27 22.89 6.85 -2.95
N GLU A 28 22.14 7.84 -3.45
CA GLU A 28 21.29 8.70 -2.62
C GLU A 28 20.02 7.98 -2.13
N GLU A 29 19.44 7.11 -2.97
CA GLU A 29 18.27 6.30 -2.59
C GLU A 29 18.66 5.25 -1.54
N LEU A 30 19.85 4.65 -1.66
CA LEU A 30 20.42 3.71 -0.69
C LEU A 30 20.71 4.38 0.66
N LYS A 31 20.82 5.70 0.75
CA LYS A 31 20.94 6.41 2.04
C LYS A 31 19.59 6.66 2.69
N THR A 32 18.53 6.84 1.90
CA THR A 32 17.25 7.39 2.38
C THR A 32 16.08 6.40 2.40
N ARG A 33 16.09 5.36 1.57
CA ARG A 33 14.96 4.43 1.39
C ARG A 33 15.14 3.12 2.11
N ASP A 34 14.16 2.68 2.90
CA ASP A 34 14.22 1.37 3.56
C ASP A 34 13.96 0.20 2.60
N PHE A 35 13.30 0.46 1.47
CA PHE A 35 12.99 -0.53 0.45
C PHE A 35 13.43 -0.04 -0.92
N LEU A 36 14.14 -0.88 -1.68
CA LEU A 36 14.54 -0.59 -3.06
C LEU A 36 14.15 -1.76 -3.97
N ILE A 37 13.33 -1.49 -4.98
CA ILE A 37 12.92 -2.48 -5.99
C ILE A 37 13.71 -2.25 -7.29
N LEU A 38 14.48 -3.26 -7.70
CA LEU A 38 15.20 -3.30 -8.98
C LEU A 38 14.41 -4.15 -9.97
N ASP A 39 13.93 -3.52 -11.05
CA ASP A 39 13.22 -4.22 -12.13
C ASP A 39 14.19 -4.76 -13.19
N MET A 40 14.36 -6.08 -13.18
CA MET A 40 15.35 -6.81 -13.99
C MET A 40 14.71 -7.49 -15.21
N ARG A 41 13.43 -7.24 -15.52
CA ARG A 41 12.70 -7.84 -16.68
C ARG A 41 13.40 -7.72 -18.04
N ARG A 42 14.27 -6.73 -18.21
CA ARG A 42 15.01 -6.46 -19.45
C ARG A 42 16.47 -6.91 -19.40
N VAL A 43 16.92 -7.43 -18.26
CA VAL A 43 18.25 -7.98 -18.05
C VAL A 43 18.22 -9.45 -18.46
N GLN A 44 19.08 -9.83 -19.40
CA GLN A 44 19.12 -11.22 -19.92
C GLN A 44 20.10 -12.10 -19.15
N SER A 45 21.19 -11.50 -18.68
CA SER A 45 22.23 -12.17 -17.91
C SER A 45 23.06 -11.16 -17.13
N ILE A 46 23.72 -11.65 -16.09
CA ILE A 46 24.50 -10.87 -15.13
C ILE A 46 25.94 -11.40 -15.14
N ASP A 47 26.93 -10.51 -15.17
CA ASP A 47 28.33 -10.89 -15.00
C ASP A 47 28.73 -10.92 -13.51
N ILE A 48 29.89 -11.49 -13.21
CA ILE A 48 30.36 -11.63 -11.82
C ILE A 48 30.51 -10.26 -11.13
N THR A 49 30.93 -9.22 -11.86
CA THR A 49 31.08 -7.87 -11.31
C THR A 49 29.74 -7.28 -10.90
N ALA A 50 28.74 -7.40 -11.78
CA ALA A 50 27.39 -6.97 -11.52
C ALA A 50 26.80 -7.73 -10.33
N ALA A 51 27.03 -9.03 -10.25
CA ALA A 51 26.58 -9.85 -9.13
C ALA A 51 27.22 -9.41 -7.80
N HIS A 52 28.52 -9.06 -7.78
CA HIS A 52 29.18 -8.48 -6.61
C HIS A 52 28.62 -7.10 -6.22
N LEU A 53 28.29 -6.24 -7.19
CA LEU A 53 27.64 -4.97 -6.85
C LEU A 53 26.29 -5.22 -6.19
N LEU A 54 25.45 -6.10 -6.76
CA LEU A 54 24.14 -6.41 -6.19
C LEU A 54 24.26 -6.92 -4.74
N ASP A 55 25.32 -7.68 -4.45
CA ASP A 55 25.69 -8.14 -3.10
C ASP A 55 26.05 -6.97 -2.18
N GLN A 56 26.88 -6.04 -2.65
CA GLN A 56 27.22 -4.81 -1.90
C GLN A 56 26.00 -3.94 -1.63
N LEU A 57 25.12 -3.76 -2.62
CA LEU A 57 23.88 -3.01 -2.46
C LEU A 57 22.96 -3.65 -1.42
N ARG A 58 22.89 -4.99 -1.38
CA ARG A 58 22.18 -5.71 -0.32
C ARG A 58 22.77 -5.37 1.04
N ASP A 59 24.08 -5.44 1.22
CA ASP A 59 24.72 -5.19 2.53
C ASP A 59 24.47 -3.77 3.02
N MET A 60 24.58 -2.79 2.12
CA MET A 60 24.25 -1.39 2.44
C MET A 60 22.79 -1.22 2.90
N MET A 61 21.86 -1.95 2.30
CA MET A 61 20.46 -1.96 2.75
C MET A 61 20.32 -2.67 4.09
N ALA A 62 21.01 -3.80 4.28
CA ALA A 62 20.96 -4.59 5.51
C ALA A 62 21.46 -3.82 6.74
N ASP A 63 22.52 -3.02 6.59
CA ASP A 63 23.11 -2.21 7.66
C ASP A 63 22.12 -1.22 8.31
N LYS A 64 21.08 -0.85 7.57
CA LYS A 64 19.99 0.03 8.03
C LYS A 64 18.64 -0.68 8.19
N ASN A 65 18.65 -2.02 8.32
CA ASN A 65 17.45 -2.86 8.37
C ASN A 65 16.52 -2.76 7.14
N GLY A 66 17.03 -2.25 6.02
CA GLY A 66 16.31 -2.15 4.76
C GLY A 66 16.40 -3.41 3.91
N PHE A 67 15.61 -3.44 2.83
CA PHE A 67 15.53 -4.57 1.91
C PHE A 67 15.80 -4.17 0.46
N LEU A 68 16.62 -4.97 -0.22
CA LEU A 68 16.81 -4.93 -1.66
C LEU A 68 15.92 -5.98 -2.33
N ILE A 69 15.14 -5.57 -3.33
CA ILE A 69 14.13 -6.43 -3.94
C ILE A 69 14.41 -6.52 -5.43
N TYR A 70 14.57 -7.74 -5.95
CA TYR A 70 14.77 -8.01 -7.36
C TYR A 70 13.46 -8.49 -7.98
N ASN A 71 12.95 -7.74 -8.96
CA ASN A 71 11.84 -8.19 -9.80
C ASN A 71 12.40 -8.80 -11.09
N ASN A 72 12.01 -10.03 -11.42
CA ASN A 72 12.44 -10.80 -12.59
C ASN A 72 13.97 -11.00 -12.68
N LEU A 73 14.56 -11.55 -11.61
CA LEU A 73 15.99 -11.86 -11.60
C LEU A 73 16.33 -12.94 -12.65
N PRO A 74 17.32 -12.73 -13.54
CA PRO A 74 17.73 -13.74 -14.53
C PRO A 74 18.34 -14.96 -13.84
N THR A 75 18.03 -16.17 -14.30
CA THR A 75 18.52 -17.41 -13.68
C THR A 75 19.96 -17.78 -14.02
N ASN A 76 20.51 -17.22 -15.10
CA ASN A 76 21.82 -17.58 -15.63
C ASN A 76 22.83 -16.43 -15.50
N LEU A 77 24.01 -16.74 -14.96
CA LEU A 77 25.17 -15.88 -15.08
C LEU A 77 25.81 -16.05 -16.46
N LEU A 78 26.52 -15.03 -16.94
CA LEU A 78 27.29 -15.10 -18.20
C LEU A 78 28.40 -16.16 -18.17
N SER A 79 28.83 -16.57 -16.97
CA SER A 79 29.76 -17.68 -16.75
C SER A 79 29.14 -19.06 -16.99
N GLY A 80 27.82 -19.15 -17.19
CA GLY A 80 27.07 -20.41 -17.26
C GLY A 80 26.76 -21.02 -15.88
N GLN A 81 27.15 -20.35 -14.79
CA GLN A 81 26.77 -20.74 -13.44
C GLN A 81 25.32 -20.33 -13.14
N ASP A 82 24.66 -21.14 -12.32
CA ASP A 82 23.34 -20.84 -11.78
C ASP A 82 23.45 -19.67 -10.78
N ILE A 83 22.64 -18.63 -10.99
CA ILE A 83 22.72 -17.42 -10.16
C ILE A 83 22.32 -17.70 -8.71
N TYR A 84 21.41 -18.65 -8.48
CA TYR A 84 20.96 -19.00 -7.13
C TYR A 84 22.06 -19.75 -6.39
N GLN A 85 22.80 -20.63 -7.08
CA GLN A 85 23.98 -21.27 -6.48
C GLN A 85 25.06 -20.24 -6.13
N TYR A 86 25.33 -19.28 -7.02
CA TYR A 86 26.25 -18.19 -6.73
C TYR A 86 25.77 -17.36 -5.53
N PHE A 87 24.48 -17.01 -5.49
CA PHE A 87 23.85 -16.27 -4.40
C PHE A 87 23.84 -17.04 -3.08
N GLU A 88 23.66 -18.36 -3.08
CA GLU A 88 23.86 -19.16 -1.86
C GLU A 88 25.31 -19.12 -1.38
N GLN A 89 26.28 -19.19 -2.29
CA GLN A 89 27.71 -19.14 -1.95
C GLN A 89 28.14 -17.78 -1.38
N VAL A 90 27.59 -16.68 -1.88
CA VAL A 90 27.90 -15.31 -1.39
C VAL A 90 26.93 -14.80 -0.32
N GLY A 91 26.00 -15.64 0.17
CA GLY A 91 25.09 -15.28 1.26
C GLY A 91 23.85 -14.46 0.87
N LEU A 92 23.54 -14.33 -0.43
CA LEU A 92 22.32 -13.73 -1.00
C LEU A 92 21.07 -14.64 -0.90
N ALA A 93 21.17 -15.82 -0.28
CA ALA A 93 20.09 -16.80 -0.20
C ALA A 93 18.77 -16.20 0.38
N PRO A 94 17.61 -16.41 -0.28
CA PRO A 94 16.36 -15.70 0.03
C PRO A 94 15.81 -15.87 1.45
N GLN A 95 16.17 -16.94 2.17
CA GLN A 95 15.54 -17.28 3.44
C GLN A 95 16.09 -16.50 4.65
N LYS A 96 17.25 -15.83 4.54
CA LYS A 96 17.84 -15.01 5.62
C LYS A 96 18.51 -13.72 5.17
N SER A 97 18.48 -13.43 3.87
CA SER A 97 19.10 -12.25 3.28
C SER A 97 18.19 -11.02 3.41
N ALA A 98 18.78 -9.82 3.44
CA ALA A 98 18.08 -8.55 3.19
C ALA A 98 17.62 -8.41 1.71
N ALA A 99 17.83 -9.44 0.89
CA ALA A 99 17.34 -9.55 -0.46
C ALA A 99 16.02 -10.32 -0.58
N ARG A 100 15.13 -9.90 -1.49
CA ARG A 100 13.95 -10.67 -1.93
C ARG A 100 13.88 -10.73 -3.46
N VAL A 101 13.32 -11.81 -4.00
CA VAL A 101 13.14 -12.02 -5.44
C VAL A 101 11.67 -12.28 -5.73
N PHE A 102 11.15 -11.62 -6.77
CA PHE A 102 9.78 -11.78 -7.26
C PHE A 102 9.78 -11.93 -8.77
N ASP A 103 8.79 -12.64 -9.30
CA ASP A 103 8.60 -12.80 -10.76
C ASP A 103 7.75 -11.69 -11.37
N ASP A 104 7.12 -10.85 -10.54
CA ASP A 104 6.30 -9.72 -10.98
C ASP A 104 6.39 -8.52 -10.02
N ILE A 105 6.13 -7.33 -10.57
CA ILE A 105 6.28 -6.07 -9.84
C ILE A 105 5.14 -5.84 -8.83
N ASP A 106 3.96 -6.40 -9.09
CA ASP A 106 2.79 -6.21 -8.22
C ASP A 106 3.00 -6.99 -6.91
N GLY A 107 3.50 -8.22 -6.98
CA GLY A 107 3.90 -9.02 -5.82
C GLY A 107 5.05 -8.38 -5.02
N ALA A 108 6.04 -7.79 -5.70
CA ALA A 108 7.12 -7.05 -5.02
C ALA A 108 6.58 -5.83 -4.25
N LYS A 109 5.70 -5.03 -4.89
CA LYS A 109 5.05 -3.88 -4.25
C LYS A 109 4.18 -4.32 -3.07
N GLU A 110 3.38 -5.37 -3.26
CA GLU A 110 2.52 -5.91 -2.20
C GLU A 110 3.32 -6.37 -0.99
N TRP A 111 4.46 -7.02 -1.20
CA TRP A 111 5.34 -7.43 -0.10
C TRP A 111 5.89 -6.23 0.68
N VAL A 112 6.36 -5.19 -0.03
CA VAL A 112 6.86 -3.94 0.59
C VAL A 112 5.77 -3.28 1.42
N GLU A 113 4.58 -3.12 0.84
CA GLU A 113 3.45 -2.50 1.51
C GLU A 113 3.08 -3.27 2.77
N ASN A 114 2.96 -4.60 2.70
CA ASN A 114 2.69 -5.44 3.88
C ASN A 114 3.77 -5.31 4.96
N ARG A 115 5.04 -5.08 4.59
CA ARG A 115 6.13 -4.89 5.55
C ARG A 115 6.06 -3.52 6.23
N ILE A 116 5.82 -2.46 5.44
CA ILE A 116 5.60 -1.10 5.96
C ILE A 116 4.42 -1.08 6.92
N LEU A 117 3.33 -1.77 6.56
CA LEU A 117 2.14 -1.89 7.42
C LEU A 117 2.47 -2.63 8.73
N LYS A 118 3.24 -3.72 8.67
CA LYS A 118 3.69 -4.44 9.89
C LYS A 118 4.61 -3.60 10.77
N GLU A 119 5.55 -2.85 10.19
CA GLU A 119 6.46 -1.98 10.95
C GLU A 119 5.74 -0.79 11.57
N ALA A 120 4.73 -0.23 10.87
CA ALA A 120 3.82 0.73 11.46
C ALA A 120 3.01 0.13 12.62
N ASP A 121 2.64 -1.16 12.54
CA ASP A 121 1.95 -1.89 13.62
C ASP A 121 2.85 -2.16 14.84
N PHE A 122 4.19 -2.14 14.70
CA PHE A 122 5.13 -2.20 15.84
C PHE A 122 5.28 -0.86 16.58
N HIS A 123 4.88 0.25 15.96
CA HIS A 123 4.81 1.57 16.58
C HIS A 123 3.38 1.90 17.05
N GLN A 124 2.70 0.93 17.68
CA GLN A 124 1.50 1.18 18.49
C GLN A 124 1.86 2.03 19.72
N GLU A 125 2.21 3.31 19.53
CA GLU A 125 1.55 4.33 20.36
C GLU A 125 0.07 4.14 20.07
N GLU A 126 -0.72 3.77 21.09
CA GLU A 126 -2.14 3.45 21.00
C GLU A 126 -2.83 4.31 19.93
N GLU A 127 -3.04 3.76 18.72
CA GLU A 127 -3.54 4.55 17.62
C GLU A 127 -4.90 5.11 18.03
N HIS A 128 -4.95 6.41 18.33
CA HIS A 128 -6.11 7.00 18.98
C HIS A 128 -7.25 7.06 17.98
N ARG A 129 -8.47 6.79 18.46
CA ARG A 129 -9.66 6.82 17.61
C ARG A 129 -9.98 8.26 17.25
N LEU A 130 -9.99 8.56 15.96
CA LEU A 130 -10.38 9.89 15.51
C LEU A 130 -11.84 10.21 15.86
N HIS A 131 -12.05 11.45 16.28
CA HIS A 131 -13.32 12.16 16.20
C HIS A 131 -13.51 12.76 14.82
N ILE A 132 -14.75 13.06 14.44
CA ILE A 132 -15.08 13.57 13.10
C ILE A 132 -14.33 14.86 12.78
N LYS A 133 -14.14 15.74 13.78
CA LYS A 133 -13.39 16.99 13.61
C LYS A 133 -11.92 16.82 13.21
N GLU A 134 -11.36 15.64 13.43
CA GLU A 134 -9.95 15.34 13.12
C GLU A 134 -9.75 14.84 11.69
N PHE A 135 -10.82 14.49 10.97
CA PHE A 135 -10.72 14.10 9.57
C PHE A 135 -10.47 15.35 8.71
N ASP A 136 -9.53 15.24 7.78
CA ASP A 136 -9.16 16.33 6.87
C ASP A 136 -10.37 16.88 6.08
N LEU A 137 -11.32 16.00 5.78
CA LEU A 137 -12.60 16.32 5.14
C LEU A 137 -13.40 17.42 5.86
N PHE A 138 -13.27 17.54 7.19
CA PHE A 138 -14.04 18.46 8.00
C PHE A 138 -13.22 19.63 8.56
N LYS A 139 -11.97 19.82 8.09
CA LYS A 139 -11.13 20.96 8.49
C LYS A 139 -11.81 22.30 8.19
N GLY A 140 -11.64 23.26 9.12
CA GLY A 140 -12.18 24.61 8.97
C GLY A 140 -13.69 24.75 9.24
N ARG A 141 -14.34 23.72 9.78
CA ARG A 141 -15.77 23.76 10.14
C ARG A 141 -15.99 24.01 11.62
N LYS A 142 -17.18 24.52 11.96
CA LYS A 142 -17.55 24.83 13.34
C LYS A 142 -17.60 23.53 14.14
N GLU A 143 -16.84 23.50 15.23
CA GLU A 143 -16.71 22.32 16.07
C GLU A 143 -18.05 21.88 16.67
N GLU A 144 -18.93 22.83 17.02
CA GLU A 144 -20.29 22.59 17.49
C GLU A 144 -21.12 21.78 16.47
N THR A 145 -21.05 22.14 15.19
CA THR A 145 -21.77 21.43 14.11
C THR A 145 -21.22 20.03 13.90
N LEU A 146 -19.89 19.86 13.96
CA LEU A 146 -19.26 18.55 13.82
C LEU A 146 -19.53 17.63 15.01
N ALA A 147 -19.61 18.19 16.22
CA ALA A 147 -20.01 17.45 17.41
C ALA A 147 -21.43 16.90 17.27
N VAL A 148 -22.38 17.73 16.80
CA VAL A 148 -23.76 17.28 16.52
C VAL A 148 -23.76 16.24 15.40
N PHE A 149 -23.00 16.45 14.32
CA PHE A 149 -22.90 15.48 13.23
C PHE A 149 -22.39 14.11 13.72
N GLU A 150 -21.34 14.11 14.55
CA GLU A 150 -20.78 12.86 15.12
C GLU A 150 -21.81 12.08 15.93
N THR A 151 -22.73 12.74 16.65
CA THR A 151 -23.79 12.04 17.39
C THR A 151 -24.79 11.29 16.52
N HIS A 152 -24.86 11.61 15.23
CA HIS A 152 -25.71 10.92 14.26
C HIS A 152 -25.03 9.69 13.63
N LEU A 153 -23.73 9.49 13.89
CA LEU A 153 -22.95 8.39 13.33
C LEU A 153 -22.98 7.17 14.24
N VAL A 154 -23.06 5.99 13.64
CA VAL A 154 -22.97 4.73 14.37
C VAL A 154 -21.50 4.32 14.47
N LYS A 155 -21.06 3.92 15.67
CA LYS A 155 -19.70 3.40 15.89
C LYS A 155 -19.72 1.88 15.77
N ILE A 156 -18.90 1.31 14.89
CA ILE A 156 -18.78 -0.14 14.69
C ILE A 156 -17.30 -0.53 14.71
N SER A 157 -16.98 -1.68 15.30
CA SER A 157 -15.62 -2.21 15.37
C SER A 157 -15.55 -3.58 14.70
N TYR A 158 -14.45 -3.85 14.00
CA TYR A 158 -14.15 -5.13 13.36
C TYR A 158 -12.76 -5.61 13.77
N SER A 159 -12.61 -6.90 14.03
CA SER A 159 -11.30 -7.49 14.30
C SER A 159 -10.52 -7.71 13.01
N ALA A 160 -9.19 -7.72 13.10
CA ALA A 160 -8.31 -8.06 11.98
C ALA A 160 -8.74 -9.36 11.26
N GLY A 161 -8.71 -9.34 9.93
CA GLY A 161 -9.15 -10.42 9.05
C GLY A 161 -10.65 -10.47 8.79
N THR A 162 -11.46 -9.65 9.46
CA THR A 162 -12.92 -9.64 9.24
C THR A 162 -13.26 -9.00 7.89
N LYS A 163 -14.12 -9.66 7.12
CA LYS A 163 -14.73 -9.06 5.93
C LYS A 163 -15.80 -8.06 6.38
N ILE A 164 -15.58 -6.78 6.09
CA ILE A 164 -16.45 -5.65 6.46
C ILE A 164 -17.61 -5.52 5.46
N LEU A 165 -17.30 -5.59 4.17
CA LEU A 165 -18.28 -5.54 3.08
C LEU A 165 -17.96 -6.62 2.04
N SER A 166 -18.99 -7.15 1.39
CA SER A 166 -18.82 -8.05 0.24
C SER A 166 -19.15 -7.35 -1.07
N ARG A 167 -18.42 -7.71 -2.11
CA ARG A 167 -18.72 -7.30 -3.48
C ARG A 167 -20.13 -7.75 -3.86
N GLY A 168 -20.86 -6.84 -4.50
CA GLY A 168 -22.25 -7.09 -4.91
C GLY A 168 -23.27 -6.83 -3.81
N ASP A 169 -22.85 -6.60 -2.56
CA ASP A 169 -23.77 -6.18 -1.50
C ASP A 169 -24.44 -4.87 -1.92
N THR A 170 -25.73 -4.78 -1.62
CA THR A 170 -26.49 -3.53 -1.73
C THR A 170 -26.50 -2.84 -0.36
N GLY A 171 -26.55 -1.52 -0.39
CA GLY A 171 -26.56 -0.67 0.79
C GLY A 171 -26.36 0.77 0.37
N ASP A 172 -26.31 1.68 1.32
CA ASP A 172 -26.10 3.11 1.06
C ASP A 172 -25.36 3.77 2.24
N ASP A 173 -24.56 2.98 2.94
CA ASP A 173 -23.72 3.44 4.06
C ASP A 173 -22.37 3.96 3.57
N LEU A 174 -21.94 5.06 4.18
CA LEU A 174 -20.59 5.62 4.09
C LEU A 174 -19.84 5.35 5.39
N PHE A 175 -18.56 5.00 5.29
CA PHE A 175 -17.74 4.58 6.43
C PHE A 175 -16.54 5.50 6.59
N PHE A 176 -16.26 5.96 7.81
CA PHE A 176 -15.05 6.73 8.15
C PHE A 176 -14.13 5.92 9.06
N ILE A 177 -12.86 5.78 8.69
CA ILE A 177 -11.88 4.97 9.41
C ILE A 177 -11.31 5.78 10.57
N ARG A 178 -11.78 5.48 11.78
CA ARG A 178 -11.33 6.15 13.01
C ARG A 178 -10.00 5.62 13.51
N LYS A 179 -9.74 4.34 13.26
CA LYS A 179 -8.55 3.59 13.66
C LYS A 179 -8.40 2.38 12.74
N GLY A 180 -7.17 1.98 12.47
CA GLY A 180 -6.85 0.73 11.79
C GLY A 180 -6.77 0.86 10.27
N LEU A 181 -6.60 -0.29 9.62
CA LEU A 181 -6.30 -0.43 8.20
C LEU A 181 -7.27 -1.40 7.54
N ILE A 182 -7.72 -1.07 6.33
CA ILE A 182 -8.57 -1.93 5.49
C ILE A 182 -7.96 -2.12 4.11
N SER A 183 -8.33 -3.20 3.45
CA SER A 183 -7.94 -3.50 2.08
C SER A 183 -9.16 -3.78 1.20
N PHE A 184 -9.18 -3.19 0.02
CA PHE A 184 -10.14 -3.48 -1.03
C PHE A 184 -9.60 -4.63 -1.88
N VAL A 185 -10.40 -5.68 -2.10
CA VAL A 185 -9.94 -6.85 -2.82
C VAL A 185 -10.97 -7.37 -3.83
N LEU A 186 -10.49 -7.89 -4.96
CA LEU A 186 -11.28 -8.61 -5.94
C LEU A 186 -10.87 -10.08 -5.96
N SER A 187 -11.85 -10.97 -5.81
CA SER A 187 -11.68 -12.38 -6.13
C SER A 187 -11.75 -12.55 -7.65
N ILE A 188 -10.69 -13.07 -8.27
CA ILE A 188 -10.61 -13.24 -9.73
C ILE A 188 -11.14 -14.62 -10.14
N ASP A 189 -10.76 -15.67 -9.43
CA ASP A 189 -11.07 -17.08 -9.77
C ASP A 189 -11.31 -17.97 -8.52
N GLY A 190 -11.57 -17.34 -7.37
CA GLY A 190 -11.83 -18.03 -6.09
C GLY A 190 -10.58 -18.47 -5.32
N ASN A 191 -9.40 -18.53 -5.96
CA ASN A 191 -8.13 -18.83 -5.30
C ASN A 191 -7.17 -17.62 -5.27
N HIS A 192 -7.28 -16.72 -6.25
CA HIS A 192 -6.47 -15.51 -6.33
C HIS A 192 -7.29 -14.29 -5.93
N VAL A 193 -6.78 -13.61 -4.90
CA VAL A 193 -7.31 -12.35 -4.41
C VAL A 193 -6.38 -11.25 -4.88
N ARG A 194 -6.89 -10.32 -5.71
CA ARG A 194 -6.14 -9.13 -6.11
C ARG A 194 -6.51 -7.99 -5.19
N ARG A 195 -5.52 -7.45 -4.47
CA ARG A 195 -5.66 -6.19 -3.73
C ARG A 195 -5.72 -5.01 -4.70
N LEU A 196 -6.74 -4.17 -4.55
CA LEU A 196 -6.93 -2.97 -5.35
C LEU A 196 -6.25 -1.77 -4.69
N SER A 197 -6.47 -1.60 -3.40
CA SER A 197 -5.94 -0.49 -2.61
C SER A 197 -6.01 -0.80 -1.12
N THR A 198 -5.33 0.01 -0.31
CA THR A 198 -5.36 -0.04 1.16
C THR A 198 -5.64 1.36 1.67
N CYS A 199 -6.52 1.47 2.66
CA CYS A 199 -6.87 2.73 3.31
C CYS A 199 -6.73 2.60 4.82
N GLY A 200 -6.36 3.69 5.48
CA GLY A 200 -6.11 3.73 6.92
C GLY A 200 -6.87 4.85 7.62
N ARG A 201 -6.54 5.03 8.90
CA ARG A 201 -7.08 6.09 9.76
C ARG A 201 -7.14 7.45 9.05
N GLY A 202 -8.30 8.10 9.14
CA GLY A 202 -8.57 9.41 8.52
C GLY A 202 -9.15 9.31 7.10
N ALA A 203 -9.10 8.16 6.45
CA ALA A 203 -9.79 7.92 5.19
C ALA A 203 -11.27 7.55 5.41
N PHE A 204 -12.06 7.60 4.33
CA PHE A 204 -13.44 7.13 4.29
C PHE A 204 -13.67 6.30 3.03
N PHE A 205 -14.73 5.49 3.01
CA PHE A 205 -15.06 4.61 1.88
C PHE A 205 -16.54 4.29 1.78
N GLY A 206 -16.93 3.72 0.63
CA GLY A 206 -18.32 3.35 0.33
C GLY A 206 -19.07 4.43 -0.43
N GLU A 207 -18.34 5.44 -0.91
CA GLU A 207 -18.80 6.64 -1.58
C GLU A 207 -19.51 6.35 -2.91
N MET A 208 -19.04 5.37 -3.71
CA MET A 208 -19.70 5.01 -4.98
C MET A 208 -21.16 4.64 -4.74
N THR A 209 -21.38 3.58 -3.97
CA THR A 209 -22.71 3.10 -3.57
C THR A 209 -23.54 4.19 -2.87
N PHE A 210 -22.93 5.02 -2.04
CA PHE A 210 -23.61 6.14 -1.38
C PHE A 210 -24.11 7.21 -2.37
N LEU A 211 -23.38 7.48 -3.46
CA LEU A 211 -23.73 8.49 -4.47
C LEU A 211 -24.77 7.99 -5.47
N ASP A 212 -24.49 6.86 -6.12
CA ASP A 212 -25.22 6.41 -7.29
C ASP A 212 -26.13 5.19 -7.01
N GLY A 213 -26.08 4.63 -5.80
CA GLY A 213 -26.87 3.47 -5.41
C GLY A 213 -26.39 2.15 -6.03
N SER A 214 -25.21 2.13 -6.66
CA SER A 214 -24.62 0.92 -7.23
C SER A 214 -24.22 -0.08 -6.16
N ALA A 215 -24.20 -1.37 -6.53
CA ALA A 215 -23.71 -2.43 -5.65
C ALA A 215 -22.21 -2.26 -5.35
N ARG A 216 -21.74 -2.76 -4.20
CA ARG A 216 -20.32 -2.66 -3.80
C ARG A 216 -19.40 -3.25 -4.88
N SER A 217 -18.37 -2.51 -5.27
CA SER A 217 -17.47 -2.86 -6.38
C SER A 217 -16.43 -3.92 -6.02
N ALA A 218 -16.07 -4.03 -4.74
CA ALA A 218 -15.05 -4.94 -4.23
C ALA A 218 -15.39 -5.42 -2.80
N ASP A 219 -14.73 -6.49 -2.36
CA ASP A 219 -14.74 -6.89 -0.94
C ASP A 219 -13.87 -5.92 -0.14
N VAL A 220 -14.25 -5.68 1.11
CA VAL A 220 -13.46 -4.87 2.06
C VAL A 220 -13.09 -5.74 3.25
N ILE A 221 -11.80 -5.84 3.56
CA ILE A 221 -11.27 -6.68 4.63
C ILE A 221 -10.49 -5.82 5.62
N ALA A 222 -10.73 -6.01 6.91
CA ALA A 222 -9.94 -5.42 7.99
C ALA A 222 -8.54 -6.05 8.01
N ILE A 223 -7.49 -5.24 7.87
CA ILE A 223 -6.09 -5.70 7.96
C ILE A 223 -5.62 -5.71 9.42
N THR A 224 -6.05 -4.72 10.20
CA THR A 224 -5.86 -4.64 11.65
C THR A 224 -7.22 -4.59 12.36
N ASP A 225 -7.25 -4.41 13.68
CA ASP A 225 -8.50 -4.04 14.36
C ASP A 225 -8.93 -2.64 13.92
N VAL A 226 -10.16 -2.54 13.41
CA VAL A 226 -10.70 -1.34 12.77
C VAL A 226 -11.86 -0.80 13.57
N ASP A 227 -11.85 0.52 13.82
CA ASP A 227 -12.99 1.25 14.36
C ASP A 227 -13.52 2.22 13.29
N LEU A 228 -14.82 2.14 13.02
CA LEU A 228 -15.50 2.95 12.00
C LEU A 228 -16.55 3.86 12.62
N PHE A 229 -16.77 5.00 11.97
CA PHE A 229 -18.08 5.65 11.95
C PHE A 229 -18.85 5.20 10.71
N VAL A 230 -20.15 4.99 10.86
CA VAL A 230 -21.06 4.66 9.78
C VAL A 230 -22.13 5.74 9.68
N LEU A 231 -22.27 6.28 8.47
CA LEU A 231 -23.30 7.24 8.08
C LEU A 231 -24.23 6.58 7.08
N SER A 232 -25.48 6.33 7.47
CA SER A 232 -26.50 5.88 6.53
C SER A 232 -26.96 7.05 5.64
N ARG A 233 -27.40 6.73 4.42
CA ARG A 233 -28.00 7.73 3.53
C ARG A 233 -29.17 8.45 4.16
N LYS A 234 -30.06 7.73 4.84
CA LYS A 234 -31.21 8.32 5.53
C LYS A 234 -30.78 9.34 6.61
N THR A 235 -29.77 9.00 7.40
CA THR A 235 -29.20 9.91 8.40
C THR A 235 -28.61 11.14 7.73
N PHE A 236 -27.87 10.96 6.63
CA PHE A 236 -27.30 12.06 5.87
C PHE A 236 -28.37 12.98 5.31
N ASP A 237 -29.39 12.44 4.64
CA ASP A 237 -30.47 13.22 4.03
C ASP A 237 -31.14 14.10 5.11
N THR A 238 -31.49 13.52 6.25
CA THR A 238 -32.07 14.25 7.40
C THR A 238 -31.15 15.37 7.90
N PHE A 239 -29.87 15.06 8.11
CA PHE A 239 -28.90 16.04 8.63
C PHE A 239 -28.59 17.15 7.61
N SER A 240 -28.62 16.83 6.32
CA SER A 240 -28.29 17.76 5.23
C SER A 240 -29.31 18.88 5.08
N GLU A 241 -30.57 18.64 5.42
CA GLU A 241 -31.64 19.64 5.40
C GLU A 241 -31.36 20.79 6.38
N GLU A 242 -30.84 20.46 7.55
CA GLU A 242 -30.52 21.41 8.63
C GLU A 242 -29.12 22.02 8.49
N HIS A 243 -28.18 21.27 7.92
CA HIS A 243 -26.75 21.62 7.89
C HIS A 243 -26.12 21.50 6.49
N LYS A 244 -26.66 22.26 5.53
CA LYS A 244 -26.23 22.27 4.11
C LYS A 244 -24.72 22.36 3.87
N ASN A 245 -24.00 23.11 4.70
CA ASN A 245 -22.54 23.27 4.57
C ASN A 245 -21.76 21.98 4.88
N VAL A 246 -22.27 21.10 5.74
CA VAL A 246 -21.62 19.81 6.03
C VAL A 246 -21.86 18.83 4.88
N ALA A 247 -23.08 18.84 4.32
CA ALA A 247 -23.40 18.04 3.15
C ALA A 247 -22.54 18.39 1.94
N LEU A 248 -22.33 19.69 1.68
CA LEU A 248 -21.44 20.15 0.61
C LEU A 248 -20.02 19.59 0.75
N ASN A 249 -19.46 19.60 1.96
CA ASN A 249 -18.10 19.08 2.21
C ASN A 249 -18.00 17.59 1.93
N LEU A 250 -19.03 16.83 2.34
CA LEU A 250 -19.05 15.40 2.09
C LEU A 250 -19.01 15.13 0.58
N PHE A 251 -19.82 15.85 -0.19
CA PHE A 251 -19.80 15.76 -1.66
C PHE A 251 -18.45 16.19 -2.27
N GLU A 252 -17.83 17.26 -1.78
CA GLU A 252 -16.49 17.70 -2.23
C GLU A 252 -15.40 16.65 -1.94
N GLY A 253 -15.43 16.05 -0.74
CA GLY A 253 -14.51 14.97 -0.37
C GLY A 253 -14.68 13.75 -1.25
N MET A 254 -15.92 13.33 -1.48
CA MET A 254 -16.22 12.19 -2.34
C MET A 254 -15.80 12.43 -3.79
N ALA A 255 -15.98 13.65 -4.30
CA ALA A 255 -15.50 14.03 -5.63
C ALA A 255 -13.97 13.89 -5.76
N THR A 256 -13.23 14.24 -4.71
CA THR A 256 -11.75 14.11 -4.69
C THR A 256 -11.31 12.64 -4.78
N VAL A 257 -11.96 11.75 -4.03
CA VAL A 257 -11.65 10.31 -4.03
C VAL A 257 -11.97 9.67 -5.39
N LEU A 258 -13.03 10.08 -6.07
CA LEU A 258 -13.39 9.56 -7.40
C LEU A 258 -12.42 9.99 -8.52
N THR A 259 -11.68 11.08 -8.33
CA THR A 259 -10.71 11.60 -9.30
C THR A 259 -9.27 11.13 -9.07
N SER A 260 -9.03 10.41 -7.96
CA SER A 260 -7.70 9.92 -7.53
C SER A 260 -7.43 8.53 -8.08
#